data_AF-A0A7S3CB44-F1
#
_entry.id   AF-A0A7S3CB44-F1
#
_cell.length_a   1.000
_cell.length_b   1.000
_cell.length_c   1.000
_cell.angle_alpha   90.00
_cell.angle_beta   90.00
_cell.angle_gamma   90.00
#
_symmetry.space_group_name_H-M   'P 1'
#
loop_
_entity.id
_entity.type
_entity.pdbx_description
1 polymer ?
#
loop_
_entity_poly.entity_id
_entity_poly.type
_entity_poly.pdbx_seq_one_letter_code
_entity_poly.pdbx_strand_id
1 'polypeptide(L)'
;VVGANNGGCTVGEVGENHKSQLAQVITELAGVVTANFGCVFPGGLVDRLLAYGRSVSHFPTAVKELEWRNGFFYDLSRKATAAGADDPAPTHTKLLENLNVLA
;
A
#
# COMPACT_ATOMS: atom_id res chain seq x y z
N VAL A 1 -2.72 0.81 -4.91
CA VAL A 1 -1.49 0.91 -5.72
C VAL A 1 -1.16 -0.37 -6.49
N VAL A 2 -1.27 -1.57 -5.88
CA VAL A 2 -0.93 -2.86 -6.52
C VAL A 2 -1.74 -3.12 -7.79
N GLY A 3 -3.08 -3.11 -7.73
CA GLY A 3 -3.88 -3.39 -8.94
C GLY A 3 -3.69 -2.38 -10.07
N ALA A 4 -3.53 -1.10 -9.73
CA ALA A 4 -3.18 -0.06 -10.71
C ALA A 4 -1.85 -0.33 -11.44
N ASN A 5 -0.86 -0.94 -10.77
CA ASN A 5 0.41 -1.34 -11.39
C ASN A 5 0.31 -2.63 -12.21
N ASN A 6 -0.74 -3.44 -12.02
CA ASN A 6 -0.91 -4.73 -12.66
C ASN A 6 -2.09 -4.70 -13.65
N GLY A 7 -2.13 -3.69 -14.51
CA GLY A 7 -3.14 -3.57 -15.58
C GLY A 7 -4.49 -3.01 -15.14
N GLY A 8 -4.59 -2.41 -13.95
CA GLY A 8 -5.85 -1.84 -13.45
C GLY A 8 -6.87 -2.90 -13.04
N CYS A 9 -6.38 -4.06 -12.57
CA CYS A 9 -7.21 -5.20 -12.23
C CYS A 9 -8.14 -4.94 -11.03
N THR A 10 -9.10 -5.82 -10.84
CA THR A 10 -10.06 -5.80 -9.73
C THR A 10 -9.42 -6.18 -8.40
N VAL A 11 -10.09 -5.89 -7.27
CA VAL A 11 -9.59 -6.27 -5.94
C VAL A 11 -9.42 -7.80 -5.83
N GLY A 12 -10.30 -8.57 -6.44
CA GLY A 12 -10.22 -10.04 -6.48
C GLY A 12 -8.97 -10.52 -7.20
N GLU A 13 -8.72 -10.00 -8.41
CA GLU A 13 -7.53 -10.35 -9.20
C GLU A 13 -6.23 -9.97 -8.48
N VAL A 14 -6.19 -8.86 -7.74
CA VAL A 14 -5.04 -8.53 -6.88
C VAL A 14 -4.85 -9.59 -5.80
N GLY A 15 -5.93 -9.99 -5.13
CA GLY A 15 -5.89 -10.98 -4.04
C GLY A 15 -5.48 -12.38 -4.50
N GLU A 16 -5.74 -12.73 -5.76
CA GLU A 16 -5.42 -14.02 -6.37
C GLU A 16 -4.03 -14.02 -7.02
N ASN A 17 -3.76 -13.07 -7.91
CA ASN A 17 -2.57 -13.08 -8.78
C ASN A 17 -1.39 -12.28 -8.21
N HIS A 18 -1.65 -11.36 -7.28
CA HIS A 18 -0.65 -10.42 -6.75
C HIS A 18 -0.60 -10.42 -5.22
N LYS A 19 -1.00 -11.53 -4.60
CA LYS A 19 -1.13 -11.68 -3.14
C LYS A 19 0.15 -11.31 -2.37
N SER A 20 1.31 -11.79 -2.82
CA SER A 20 2.59 -11.53 -2.15
C SER A 20 2.97 -10.05 -2.19
N GLN A 21 2.77 -9.39 -3.34
CA GLN A 21 3.03 -7.95 -3.48
C GLN A 21 2.05 -7.12 -2.63
N LEU A 22 0.77 -7.53 -2.58
CA LEU A 22 -0.22 -6.90 -1.70
C LEU A 22 0.15 -7.08 -0.22
N ALA A 23 0.55 -8.28 0.19
CA ALA A 23 0.97 -8.55 1.56
C ALA A 23 2.19 -7.71 1.96
N GLN A 24 3.18 -7.58 1.06
CA GLN A 24 4.35 -6.74 1.29
C GLN A 24 3.95 -5.27 1.52
N VAL A 25 3.11 -4.71 0.64
CA VAL A 25 2.62 -3.33 0.80
C VAL A 25 1.85 -3.17 2.12
N ILE A 26 0.95 -4.10 2.47
CA ILE A 26 0.21 -4.04 3.75
C ILE A 26 1.18 -4.00 4.94
N THR A 27 2.18 -4.87 4.95
CA THR A 27 3.18 -4.95 6.03
C THR A 27 4.00 -3.67 6.12
N GLU A 28 4.48 -3.15 4.99
CA GLU A 28 5.20 -1.88 4.93
C GLU A 28 4.37 -0.73 5.51
N LEU A 29 3.13 -0.56 5.04
CA LEU A 29 2.25 0.52 5.51
C LEU A 29 1.93 0.40 7.01
N ALA A 30 1.68 -0.81 7.51
CA ALA A 30 1.50 -1.05 8.94
C ALA A 30 2.76 -0.70 9.75
N GLY A 31 3.95 -1.04 9.22
CA GLY A 31 5.24 -0.66 9.79
C GLY A 31 5.42 0.86 9.87
N VAL A 32 5.10 1.57 8.79
CA VAL A 32 5.12 3.05 8.76
C VAL A 32 4.25 3.64 9.85
N VAL A 33 2.99 3.17 9.97
CA VAL A 33 2.07 3.67 11.01
C VAL A 33 2.61 3.36 12.42
N THR A 34 3.11 2.14 12.63
CA THR A 34 3.67 1.72 13.93
C THR A 34 4.85 2.60 14.32
N ALA A 35 5.80 2.85 13.41
CA ALA A 35 7.00 3.62 13.69
C ALA A 35 6.73 5.11 13.92
N ASN A 36 5.76 5.70 13.21
CA ASN A 36 5.49 7.14 13.29
C ASN A 36 4.46 7.51 14.36
N PHE A 37 3.54 6.60 14.71
CA PHE A 37 2.39 6.91 15.58
C PHE A 37 2.19 5.93 16.74
N GLY A 38 3.03 4.89 16.86
CA GLY A 38 2.93 3.91 17.94
C GLY A 38 1.68 3.02 17.88
N CYS A 39 0.96 2.99 16.74
CA CYS A 39 -0.21 2.12 16.60
C CYS A 39 0.21 0.67 16.47
N VAL A 40 -0.39 -0.22 17.26
CA VAL A 40 -0.12 -1.66 17.21
C VAL A 40 -1.27 -2.37 16.51
N PHE A 41 -0.93 -3.14 15.47
CA PHE A 41 -1.90 -3.96 14.76
C PHE A 41 -1.94 -5.37 15.34
N PRO A 42 -3.13 -5.99 15.48
CA PRO A 42 -3.23 -7.36 15.92
C PRO A 42 -2.61 -8.31 14.89
N GLY A 43 -2.20 -9.49 15.37
CA GLY A 43 -1.74 -10.58 14.51
C GLY A 43 -2.77 -10.94 13.42
N GLY A 44 -2.28 -11.38 12.26
CA GLY A 44 -3.13 -11.74 11.12
C GLY A 44 -3.70 -10.55 10.35
N LEU A 45 -3.14 -9.34 10.47
CA LEU A 45 -3.58 -8.15 9.72
C LEU A 45 -3.72 -8.41 8.22
N VAL A 46 -2.69 -9.01 7.61
CA VAL A 46 -2.67 -9.33 6.17
C VAL A 46 -3.83 -10.28 5.82
N ASP A 47 -3.99 -11.37 6.57
CA ASP A 47 -5.04 -12.36 6.31
C ASP A 47 -6.44 -11.76 6.45
N ARG A 48 -6.64 -10.87 7.44
CA ARG A 48 -7.91 -10.16 7.64
C ARG A 48 -8.22 -9.21 6.50
N LEU A 49 -7.24 -8.45 6.01
CA LEU A 49 -7.42 -7.55 4.88
C LEU A 49 -7.66 -8.30 3.57
N LEU A 50 -6.98 -9.43 3.36
CA LEU A 50 -7.25 -10.33 2.23
C LEU A 50 -8.65 -10.95 2.33
N ALA A 51 -9.10 -11.32 3.54
CA ALA A 51 -10.45 -11.82 3.76
C ALA A 51 -11.51 -10.77 3.45
N TYR A 52 -11.30 -9.54 3.89
CA TYR A 52 -12.15 -8.40 3.51
C TYR A 52 -12.12 -8.17 2.00
N GLY A 53 -10.94 -8.21 1.36
CA GLY A 53 -10.82 -8.05 -0.10
C GLY A 53 -11.70 -9.01 -0.90
N ARG A 54 -11.97 -10.22 -0.39
CA ARG A 54 -12.90 -11.17 -1.02
C ARG A 54 -14.35 -10.71 -1.02
N SER A 55 -14.82 -9.92 -0.04
CA SER A 55 -16.20 -9.41 -0.02
C SER A 55 -16.42 -8.27 -1.03
N VAL A 56 -15.35 -7.66 -1.52
CA VAL A 56 -15.34 -6.55 -2.48
C VAL A 56 -14.57 -6.90 -3.76
N SER A 57 -14.46 -8.19 -4.08
CA SER A 57 -13.58 -8.69 -5.14
C SER A 57 -13.86 -8.10 -6.53
N HIS A 58 -15.11 -7.76 -6.84
CA HIS A 58 -15.54 -7.20 -8.12
C HIS A 58 -15.23 -5.71 -8.29
N PHE A 59 -14.84 -4.99 -7.23
CA PHE A 59 -14.56 -3.57 -7.34
C PHE A 59 -13.27 -3.31 -8.14
N PRO A 60 -13.26 -2.30 -9.02
CA PRO A 60 -12.05 -1.90 -9.73
C PRO A 60 -11.04 -1.30 -8.74
N THR A 61 -9.75 -1.58 -8.94
CA THR A 61 -8.72 -0.89 -8.18
C THR A 61 -8.48 0.50 -8.77
N ALA A 62 -8.23 1.47 -7.89
CA ALA A 62 -7.90 2.83 -8.30
C ALA A 62 -7.02 3.49 -7.26
N VAL A 63 -6.20 4.45 -7.70
CA VAL A 63 -5.57 5.43 -6.81
C VAL A 63 -6.50 6.63 -6.76
N LYS A 64 -7.17 6.84 -5.62
CA LYS A 64 -8.11 7.93 -5.37
C LYS A 64 -7.73 8.65 -4.09
N GLU A 65 -8.16 9.91 -3.96
CA GLU A 65 -7.92 10.73 -2.76
C GLU A 65 -6.44 10.69 -2.36
N LEU A 66 -5.56 10.95 -3.32
CA LEU A 66 -4.14 10.63 -3.24
C LEU A 66 -3.50 11.19 -1.95
N GLU A 67 -3.63 12.50 -1.71
CA GLU A 67 -3.12 13.20 -0.53
C GLU A 67 -3.43 12.46 0.78
N TRP A 68 -4.69 12.05 0.96
CA TRP A 68 -5.18 11.44 2.20
C TRP A 68 -4.96 9.92 2.29
N ARG A 69 -4.58 9.27 1.18
CA ARG A 69 -4.40 7.82 1.10
C ARG A 69 -2.95 7.45 0.81
N ASN A 70 -2.60 7.24 -0.46
CA ASN A 70 -1.25 6.78 -0.82
C ASN A 70 -0.21 7.90 -0.66
N GLY A 71 -0.60 9.15 -0.87
CA GLY A 71 0.23 10.35 -0.69
C GLY A 71 0.72 10.52 0.74
N PHE A 72 -0.16 10.33 1.74
CA PHE A 72 0.23 10.33 3.15
C PHE A 72 1.44 9.43 3.46
N PHE A 73 1.42 8.18 2.98
CA PHE A 73 2.54 7.25 3.18
C PHE A 73 3.77 7.64 2.37
N TYR A 74 3.57 8.08 1.12
CA TYR A 74 4.65 8.56 0.26
C TYR A 74 5.40 9.73 0.88
N ASP A 75 4.70 10.70 1.46
CA ASP A 75 5.30 11.85 2.14
C ASP A 75 6.15 11.44 3.34
N LEU A 76 5.73 10.42 4.10
CA LEU A 76 6.53 9.87 5.19
C LEU A 76 7.82 9.22 4.66
N SER A 77 7.75 8.48 3.55
CA SER A 77 8.92 7.93 2.88
C SER A 77 9.86 9.01 2.35
N ARG A 78 9.32 10.07 1.74
CA ARG A 78 10.11 11.22 1.27
C ARG A 78 10.78 11.97 2.42
N LYS A 79 10.10 12.14 3.55
CA LYS A 79 10.69 12.75 4.76
C LYS A 79 11.82 11.91 5.33
N ALA A 80 11.64 10.58 5.44
CA ALA A 80 12.69 9.68 5.93
C ALA A 80 13.94 9.71 5.04
N THR A 81 13.75 9.58 3.73
CA THR A 81 14.85 9.62 2.75
C THR A 81 15.55 10.97 2.69
N ALA A 82 14.82 12.09 2.80
CA ALA A 82 15.41 13.43 2.89
C ALA A 82 16.24 13.64 4.16
N ALA A 83 15.93 12.92 5.25
CA ALA A 83 16.71 12.91 6.49
C ALA A 83 17.90 11.94 6.47
N GLY A 84 18.15 11.27 5.35
CA GLY A 84 19.25 10.30 5.19
C GLY A 84 18.96 8.90 5.74
N ALA A 85 17.70 8.61 6.08
CA ALA A 85 17.27 7.26 6.46
C ALA A 85 16.79 6.46 5.24
N ASP A 86 16.66 5.14 5.41
CA ASP A 86 16.07 4.27 4.39
C ASP A 86 14.57 4.56 4.21
N ASP A 87 14.04 4.23 3.03
CA ASP A 87 12.61 4.29 2.77
C ASP A 87 11.87 3.25 3.63
N PRO A 88 10.93 3.65 4.50
CA PRO A 88 10.18 2.73 5.35
C PRO A 88 9.10 1.91 4.61
N ALA A 89 8.77 2.26 3.36
CA ALA A 89 7.80 1.55 2.53
C ALA A 89 8.26 1.46 1.05
N PRO A 90 9.41 0.82 0.78
CA PRO A 90 10.09 0.91 -0.51
C PRO A 90 9.28 0.32 -1.67
N THR A 91 8.48 -0.72 -1.41
CA THR A 91 7.63 -1.32 -2.45
C THR A 91 6.46 -0.40 -2.75
N HIS A 92 5.81 0.15 -1.72
CA HIS A 92 4.73 1.10 -1.89
C HIS A 92 5.18 2.35 -2.66
N THR A 93 6.29 2.97 -2.25
CA THR A 93 6.89 4.15 -2.90
C THR A 93 7.15 3.88 -4.37
N LYS A 94 7.86 2.80 -4.69
CA LYS A 94 8.19 2.44 -6.08
C LYS A 94 6.94 2.21 -6.93
N LEU A 95 5.94 1.51 -6.39
CA LEU A 95 4.69 1.28 -7.10
C LEU A 95 3.91 2.58 -7.34
N LEU A 96 3.98 3.55 -6.43
CA LEU A 96 3.30 4.81 -6.60
C LEU A 96 4.00 5.69 -7.65
N GLU A 97 5.34 5.71 -7.65
CA GLU A 97 6.16 6.42 -8.63
C GLU A 97 5.93 5.89 -10.06
N ASN A 98 5.80 4.58 -10.24
CA ASN A 98 5.52 3.97 -11.54
C ASN A 98 4.21 4.44 -12.18
N LEU A 99 3.24 4.91 -11.39
CA LEU A 99 1.91 5.27 -11.89
C LEU A 99 1.82 6.69 -12.43
N ASN A 100 2.88 7.52 -12.30
CA ASN A 100 2.86 8.93 -12.69
C ASN A 100 1.65 9.70 -12.16
N VAL A 101 1.19 9.37 -10.94
CA VAL A 101 0.06 10.03 -10.26
C VAL A 101 0.52 11.06 -9.23
N LEU A 102 1.82 11.18 -9.02
CA LEU A 102 2.45 12.15 -8.12
C LEU A 102 2.62 13.47 -8.89
N ALA A 103 2.22 14.58 -8.28
CA ALA A 103 2.29 15.92 -8.86
C ALA A 103 3.67 16.57 -8.68
#